data_AF-A0AB39K7X3-F1
#
_entry.id   AF-A0AB39K7X3-F1
#
_cell.length_a   1.000
_cell.length_b   1.000
_cell.length_c   1.000
_cell.angle_alpha   90.00
_cell.angle_beta   90.00
_cell.angle_gamma   90.00
#
_symmetry.space_group_name_H-M   'P 1'
#
loop_
_entity.id
_entity.type
_entity.pdbx_description
1 polymer ?
#
loop_
_entity_poly.entity_id
_entity_poly.type
_entity_poly.pdbx_seq_one_letter_code
_entity_poly.pdbx_strand_id
1 'polypeptide(L)'
;MQNLNHLLKTDYSNSYALIIGINNYQKVSPLGYAVNDAQEVSDVLINKLNFPKENVKILIDEEATKSNILKAYHSYTSDSINIDDRLIIFFAGHGHTLKGYRGDVGYLVPFDADTNDTSTFIRWDELTRNAELIRAKHILFIMDACFSGLAIYRDAKVGANRFLHDMYKRFSRQVITAGKADEPVADSGGPLPNHSIFTGHLIEGMLGKAANDLGIITANSLMSYVYTKVSQAPNSEQTPHYGQFDGDGDFIFFCPDEFKQPSDTQIGTDHLISIPYVNEARTLQSLDDKVKKLKELLSSPNSKITIEDFFNDEIRTFLSKTNEEQFNLNERNLDYPQLIEKINKYEEISRDLCILTALIAYWGEVPHLSLIEKIIKLSSDPLLDNQSGLVILIELRWYPLILLQYFAGISAIANKNYLTLAKILNTTLNESNRNDENETLSLRLSNSTSEITNIFKQMPGHERQYIPMSEYLFTHLQPYLDNLFFLGKSYEYSFDYFEILRSLVILDSQLVKNPDRAWSPIGRFGWKFKSFIFSDNSILSKVKNEILTEKSNWPPLQVGLFGGEYGRAENAINYLENRLNNINL
;
A
#
# COMPACT_ATOMS: atom_id res chain seq x y z
N MET A 1 31.82 -5.69 2.66
CA MET A 1 31.46 -4.64 1.66
C MET A 1 31.91 -3.30 2.21
N GLN A 2 32.77 -2.57 1.49
CA GLN A 2 33.00 -1.15 1.81
C GLN A 2 31.71 -0.39 1.53
N ASN A 3 31.21 0.37 2.50
CA ASN A 3 29.99 1.15 2.36
C ASN A 3 30.26 2.34 1.42
N LEU A 4 30.00 2.14 0.13
CA LEU A 4 30.26 3.10 -0.96
C LEU A 4 29.19 4.20 -1.05
N ASN A 5 28.16 4.18 -0.20
CA ASN A 5 27.03 5.13 -0.24
C ASN A 5 27.46 6.60 -0.06
N HIS A 6 28.66 6.86 0.45
CA HIS A 6 29.23 8.21 0.61
C HIS A 6 29.98 8.73 -0.63
N LEU A 7 30.20 7.90 -1.67
CA LEU A 7 30.95 8.26 -2.88
C LEU A 7 30.08 8.51 -4.11
N LEU A 8 28.84 8.02 -4.12
CA LEU A 8 27.95 8.10 -5.29
C LEU A 8 27.32 9.50 -5.44
N LYS A 9 27.27 9.98 -6.68
CA LYS A 9 26.68 11.26 -7.06
C LYS A 9 25.20 11.12 -7.44
N THR A 10 24.53 12.26 -7.56
CA THR A 10 23.12 12.37 -7.96
C THR A 10 22.88 12.42 -9.47
N ASP A 11 23.92 12.18 -10.25
CA ASP A 11 23.91 12.18 -11.70
C ASP A 11 24.68 10.97 -12.23
N TYR A 12 24.52 10.69 -13.52
CA TYR A 12 25.32 9.67 -14.20
C TYR A 12 26.52 10.33 -14.86
N SER A 13 27.72 9.78 -14.64
CA SER A 13 28.93 10.29 -15.32
C SER A 13 28.93 9.89 -16.80
N ASN A 14 28.61 8.63 -17.11
CA ASN A 14 28.38 8.13 -18.47
C ASN A 14 27.23 7.12 -18.51
N SER A 15 26.72 6.91 -19.73
CA SER A 15 25.65 5.96 -20.03
C SER A 15 26.15 4.97 -21.10
N TYR A 16 26.07 3.68 -20.80
CA TYR A 16 26.48 2.60 -21.70
C TYR A 16 25.30 1.69 -22.01
N ALA A 17 25.30 1.10 -23.21
CA ALA A 17 24.33 0.08 -23.56
C ALA A 17 24.95 -1.06 -24.37
N LEU A 18 24.54 -2.28 -24.07
CA LEU A 18 24.72 -3.46 -24.91
C LEU A 18 23.35 -3.89 -25.41
N ILE A 19 23.16 -3.89 -26.72
CA ILE A 19 21.87 -4.12 -27.36
C ILE A 19 22.03 -5.28 -28.32
N ILE A 20 21.21 -6.32 -28.13
CA ILE A 20 21.31 -7.58 -28.87
C ILE A 20 19.94 -7.88 -29.47
N GLY A 21 19.90 -8.12 -30.78
CA GLY A 21 18.68 -8.48 -31.50
C GLY A 21 18.96 -9.57 -32.52
N ILE A 22 18.24 -10.70 -32.46
CA ILE A 22 18.52 -11.86 -33.31
C ILE A 22 17.24 -12.32 -33.98
N ASN A 23 17.16 -12.10 -35.29
CA ASN A 23 16.11 -12.64 -36.14
C ASN A 23 16.59 -13.92 -36.82
N ASN A 24 17.78 -13.91 -37.41
CA ASN A 24 18.24 -14.95 -38.31
C ASN A 24 19.21 -15.88 -37.60
N TYR A 25 18.71 -16.89 -36.90
CA TYR A 25 19.54 -17.87 -36.22
C TYR A 25 20.19 -18.88 -37.19
N GLN A 26 21.41 -19.34 -36.89
CA GLN A 26 22.11 -20.31 -37.75
C GLN A 26 21.44 -21.71 -37.74
N LYS A 27 20.97 -22.16 -36.57
CA LYS A 27 20.40 -23.51 -36.36
C LYS A 27 19.06 -23.51 -35.61
N VAL A 28 18.52 -22.33 -35.29
CA VAL A 28 17.24 -22.15 -34.59
C VAL A 28 16.25 -21.50 -35.56
N SER A 29 14.95 -21.62 -35.31
CA SER A 29 13.93 -20.95 -36.14
C SER A 29 14.08 -19.42 -36.06
N PRO A 30 13.87 -18.70 -37.18
CA PRO A 30 14.01 -17.25 -37.19
C PRO A 30 12.87 -16.53 -36.46
N LEU A 31 13.10 -15.27 -36.09
CA LEU A 31 12.13 -14.33 -35.54
C LEU A 31 11.90 -13.15 -36.50
N GLY A 32 10.77 -12.46 -36.33
CA GLY A 32 10.37 -11.36 -37.22
C GLY A 32 10.93 -9.98 -36.85
N TYR A 33 11.02 -9.68 -35.55
CA TYR A 33 11.11 -8.28 -35.09
C TYR A 33 12.26 -7.96 -34.13
N ALA A 34 12.98 -8.96 -33.62
CA ALA A 34 14.04 -8.76 -32.64
C ALA A 34 15.17 -7.83 -33.11
N VAL A 35 15.54 -7.86 -34.40
CA VAL A 35 16.52 -6.93 -34.97
C VAL A 35 15.97 -5.49 -35.02
N ASN A 36 14.70 -5.33 -35.38
CA ASN A 36 14.05 -4.01 -35.44
C ASN A 36 13.86 -3.44 -34.03
N ASP A 37 13.47 -4.27 -33.07
CA ASP A 37 13.40 -3.95 -31.64
C ASP A 37 14.75 -3.45 -31.10
N ALA A 38 15.84 -4.17 -31.40
CA ALA A 38 17.19 -3.74 -31.01
C ALA A 38 17.61 -2.41 -31.65
N GLN A 39 17.32 -2.21 -32.94
CA GLN A 39 17.66 -0.97 -33.65
C GLN A 39 16.90 0.23 -33.08
N GLU A 40 15.59 0.11 -32.86
CA GLU A 40 14.78 1.21 -32.35
C GLU A 40 15.14 1.54 -30.90
N VAL A 41 15.39 0.54 -30.04
CA VAL A 41 15.88 0.78 -28.67
C VAL A 41 17.24 1.50 -28.70
N SER A 42 18.14 1.12 -29.61
CA SER A 42 19.42 1.82 -29.82
C SER A 42 19.21 3.27 -30.21
N ASP A 43 18.30 3.53 -31.16
CA ASP A 43 18.02 4.86 -31.66
C ASP A 43 17.36 5.76 -30.59
N VAL A 44 16.45 5.21 -29.78
CA VAL A 44 15.84 5.92 -28.64
C VAL A 44 16.92 6.26 -27.59
N LEU A 45 17.80 5.32 -27.26
CA LEU A 45 18.86 5.56 -26.29
C LEU A 45 19.82 6.67 -26.74
N ILE A 46 20.25 6.64 -28.00
CA ILE A 46 21.20 7.59 -28.57
C ILE A 46 20.54 8.96 -28.80
N ASN A 47 19.42 8.98 -29.51
CA ASN A 47 18.85 10.22 -30.04
C ASN A 47 17.90 10.92 -29.06
N LYS A 48 17.36 10.20 -28.07
CA LYS A 48 16.35 10.73 -27.13
C LYS A 48 16.82 10.71 -25.67
N LEU A 49 17.59 9.72 -25.24
CA LEU A 49 17.96 9.53 -23.82
C LEU A 49 19.42 9.85 -23.50
N ASN A 50 20.12 10.52 -24.43
CA ASN A 50 21.48 11.03 -24.28
C ASN A 50 22.52 9.95 -23.95
N PHE A 51 22.40 8.76 -24.52
CA PHE A 51 23.49 7.78 -24.51
C PHE A 51 24.51 8.14 -25.61
N PRO A 52 25.79 8.36 -25.28
CA PRO A 52 26.81 8.59 -26.30
C PRO A 52 26.87 7.42 -27.27
N LYS A 53 26.86 7.70 -28.58
CA LYS A 53 26.81 6.67 -29.63
C LYS A 53 27.97 5.68 -29.52
N GLU A 54 29.15 6.16 -29.14
CA GLU A 54 30.36 5.37 -28.90
C GLU A 54 30.24 4.38 -27.73
N ASN A 55 29.31 4.64 -26.80
CA ASN A 55 29.06 3.82 -25.61
C ASN A 55 27.90 2.83 -25.81
N VAL A 56 27.23 2.88 -26.96
CA VAL A 56 26.15 1.96 -27.34
C VAL A 56 26.70 0.93 -28.31
N LYS A 57 26.85 -0.31 -27.83
CA LYS A 57 27.26 -1.45 -28.66
C LYS A 57 26.03 -2.26 -29.05
N ILE A 58 25.75 -2.31 -30.35
CA ILE A 58 24.73 -3.18 -30.92
C ILE A 58 25.38 -4.44 -31.54
N LEU A 59 24.73 -5.59 -31.36
CA LEU A 59 25.05 -6.87 -31.99
C LEU A 59 23.76 -7.44 -32.58
N ILE A 60 23.73 -7.62 -33.90
CA ILE A 60 22.56 -8.14 -34.62
C ILE A 60 22.91 -9.40 -35.40
N ASP A 61 21.98 -10.36 -35.43
CA ASP A 61 22.09 -11.60 -36.20
C ASP A 61 23.49 -12.25 -36.08
N GLU A 62 24.23 -12.37 -37.19
CA GLU A 62 25.54 -13.03 -37.27
C GLU A 62 26.61 -12.42 -36.36
N GLU A 63 26.45 -11.17 -35.94
CA GLU A 63 27.34 -10.54 -34.97
C GLU A 63 27.06 -11.00 -33.54
N ALA A 64 25.83 -11.43 -33.24
CA ALA A 64 25.35 -11.82 -31.91
C ALA A 64 25.68 -13.29 -31.57
N THR A 65 26.92 -13.72 -31.84
CA THR A 65 27.44 -15.02 -31.40
C THR A 65 27.64 -15.06 -29.89
N LYS A 66 27.64 -16.26 -29.30
CA LYS A 66 27.95 -16.44 -27.86
C LYS A 66 29.23 -15.74 -27.47
N SER A 67 30.28 -15.91 -28.27
CA SER A 67 31.60 -15.31 -28.02
C SER A 67 31.55 -13.78 -28.06
N ASN A 68 30.88 -13.20 -29.06
CA ASN A 68 30.80 -11.74 -29.19
C ASN A 68 29.94 -11.10 -28.09
N ILE A 69 28.82 -11.72 -27.72
CA ILE A 69 27.95 -11.24 -26.63
C ILE A 69 28.73 -11.23 -25.32
N LEU A 70 29.37 -12.34 -24.95
CA LEU A 70 30.14 -12.43 -23.71
C LEU A 70 31.35 -11.49 -23.73
N LYS A 71 32.06 -11.37 -24.86
CA LYS A 71 33.17 -10.44 -25.02
C LYS A 71 32.71 -8.98 -24.83
N ALA A 72 31.57 -8.61 -25.40
CA ALA A 72 30.99 -7.27 -25.22
C ALA A 72 30.58 -7.05 -23.77
N TYR A 73 29.88 -8.01 -23.15
CA TYR A 73 29.48 -7.95 -21.75
C TYR A 73 30.68 -7.78 -20.80
N HIS A 74 31.72 -8.58 -20.97
CA HIS A 74 32.93 -8.50 -20.15
C HIS A 74 33.78 -7.26 -20.41
N SER A 75 33.61 -6.56 -21.53
CA SER A 75 34.31 -5.28 -21.74
C SER A 75 33.90 -4.22 -20.71
N TYR A 76 32.69 -4.31 -20.14
CA TYR A 76 32.20 -3.42 -19.09
C TYR A 76 32.74 -3.75 -17.68
N THR A 77 33.50 -4.83 -17.51
CA THR A 77 34.21 -5.11 -16.24
C THR A 77 35.57 -4.42 -16.16
N SER A 78 35.96 -3.69 -17.21
CA SER A 78 37.22 -2.96 -17.27
C SER A 78 37.20 -1.69 -16.42
N ASP A 79 38.39 -1.16 -16.08
CA ASP A 79 38.53 0.07 -15.30
C ASP A 79 38.02 1.33 -16.02
N SER A 80 37.60 1.25 -17.29
CA SER A 80 37.00 2.38 -17.99
C SER A 80 35.56 2.69 -17.56
N ILE A 81 34.90 1.75 -16.86
CA ILE A 81 33.58 1.97 -16.29
C ILE A 81 33.72 2.52 -14.87
N ASN A 82 33.20 3.72 -14.66
CA ASN A 82 33.24 4.42 -13.39
C ASN A 82 32.06 4.03 -12.49
N ILE A 83 32.21 4.34 -11.20
CA ILE A 83 31.22 4.00 -10.19
C ILE A 83 29.88 4.74 -10.37
N ASP A 84 29.91 5.96 -10.92
CA ASP A 84 28.71 6.76 -11.20
C ASP A 84 28.10 6.52 -12.60
N ASP A 85 28.58 5.52 -13.33
CA ASP A 85 28.05 5.18 -14.65
C ASP A 85 26.78 4.31 -14.56
N ARG A 86 26.05 4.23 -15.66
CA ARG A 86 24.93 3.29 -15.84
C ARG A 86 25.10 2.42 -17.07
N LEU A 87 24.57 1.20 -17.00
CA LEU A 87 24.61 0.22 -18.09
C LEU A 87 23.21 -0.37 -18.35
N ILE A 88 22.79 -0.36 -19.62
CA ILE A 88 21.61 -1.10 -20.08
C ILE A 88 22.05 -2.32 -20.87
N ILE A 89 21.41 -3.45 -20.62
CA ILE A 89 21.59 -4.65 -21.43
C ILE A 89 20.22 -5.05 -21.97
N PHE A 90 20.02 -4.84 -23.26
CA PHE A 90 18.80 -5.20 -23.98
C PHE A 90 19.05 -6.45 -24.81
N PHE A 91 18.15 -7.43 -24.70
CA PHE A 91 18.18 -8.65 -25.50
C PHE A 91 16.78 -8.92 -26.06
N ALA A 92 16.66 -9.00 -27.38
CA ALA A 92 15.50 -9.51 -28.08
C ALA A 92 15.88 -10.76 -28.87
N GLY A 93 15.19 -11.87 -28.62
CA GLY A 93 15.50 -13.15 -29.23
C GLY A 93 14.87 -14.35 -28.52
N HIS A 94 15.26 -15.56 -28.93
CA HIS A 94 14.87 -16.79 -28.25
C HIS A 94 15.46 -16.88 -26.85
N GLY A 95 14.61 -17.25 -25.89
CA GLY A 95 14.99 -17.76 -24.59
C GLY A 95 14.77 -19.26 -24.52
N HIS A 96 15.51 -19.94 -23.65
CA HIS A 96 15.33 -21.35 -23.39
C HIS A 96 15.32 -21.62 -21.89
N THR A 97 14.49 -22.56 -21.44
CA THR A 97 14.42 -22.94 -20.02
C THR A 97 14.67 -24.43 -19.89
N LEU A 98 15.63 -24.79 -19.03
CA LEU A 98 15.81 -26.16 -18.57
C LEU A 98 15.30 -26.32 -17.15
N LYS A 99 14.46 -27.34 -16.93
CA LYS A 99 14.01 -27.71 -15.59
C LYS A 99 15.16 -28.34 -14.80
N GLY A 100 15.64 -27.64 -13.77
CA GLY A 100 16.68 -28.14 -12.88
C GLY A 100 16.10 -28.83 -11.64
N TYR A 101 16.90 -29.65 -10.96
CA TYR A 101 16.51 -30.30 -9.69
C TYR A 101 16.23 -29.32 -8.53
N ARG A 102 16.67 -28.06 -8.65
CA ARG A 102 16.55 -27.00 -7.63
C ARG A 102 15.82 -25.76 -8.13
N GLY A 103 15.12 -25.87 -9.26
CA GLY A 103 14.48 -24.75 -9.95
C GLY A 103 14.86 -24.68 -11.41
N ASP A 104 14.08 -23.92 -12.16
CA ASP A 104 14.28 -23.72 -13.60
C ASP A 104 15.48 -22.79 -13.87
N VAL A 105 16.26 -23.11 -14.91
CA VAL A 105 17.41 -22.32 -15.35
C VAL A 105 17.10 -21.70 -16.71
N GLY A 106 17.14 -20.38 -16.77
CA GLY A 106 16.97 -19.61 -18.00
C GLY A 106 18.27 -19.47 -18.80
N TYR A 107 18.13 -19.47 -20.11
CA TYR A 107 19.20 -19.31 -21.08
C TYR A 107 18.79 -18.30 -22.14
N LEU A 108 19.74 -17.45 -22.55
CA LEU A 108 19.64 -16.69 -23.79
C LEU A 108 20.21 -17.55 -24.92
N VAL A 109 19.58 -17.51 -26.08
CA VAL A 109 19.99 -18.26 -27.28
C VAL A 109 20.72 -17.30 -28.23
N PRO A 110 22.05 -17.45 -28.42
CA PRO A 110 22.82 -16.66 -29.40
C PRO A 110 22.59 -17.10 -30.85
N PHE A 111 23.13 -16.36 -31.80
CA PHE A 111 23.01 -16.67 -33.24
C PHE A 111 23.55 -18.06 -33.61
N ASP A 112 24.70 -18.43 -33.04
CA ASP A 112 25.44 -19.68 -33.28
C ASP A 112 25.00 -20.83 -32.36
N ALA A 113 23.88 -20.65 -31.65
CA ALA A 113 23.31 -21.66 -30.77
C ALA A 113 22.88 -22.92 -31.53
N ASP A 114 23.11 -24.08 -30.91
CA ASP A 114 22.62 -25.38 -31.38
C ASP A 114 21.59 -25.92 -30.38
N THR A 115 20.39 -26.22 -30.86
CA THR A 115 19.28 -26.73 -30.02
C THR A 115 19.60 -28.05 -29.33
N ASN A 116 20.58 -28.81 -29.84
CA ASN A 116 21.02 -30.08 -29.25
C ASN A 116 22.20 -29.93 -28.28
N ASP A 117 22.81 -28.75 -28.20
CA ASP A 117 23.97 -28.50 -27.34
C ASP A 117 23.77 -27.20 -26.53
N THR A 118 23.24 -27.35 -25.33
CA THR A 118 22.98 -26.26 -24.39
C THR A 118 24.26 -25.53 -23.95
N SER A 119 25.46 -26.09 -24.19
CA SER A 119 26.72 -25.41 -23.92
C SER A 119 26.94 -24.22 -24.86
N THR A 120 26.24 -24.17 -25.99
CA THR A 120 26.24 -23.05 -26.94
C THR A 120 25.35 -21.89 -26.50
N PHE A 121 24.51 -22.08 -25.46
CA PHE A 121 23.63 -21.04 -24.93
C PHE A 121 24.35 -20.21 -23.86
N ILE A 122 23.83 -19.02 -23.55
CA ILE A 122 24.33 -18.17 -22.46
C ILE A 122 23.41 -18.34 -21.26
N ARG A 123 23.97 -18.72 -20.12
CA ARG A 123 23.19 -18.89 -18.89
C ARG A 123 22.79 -17.54 -18.30
N TRP A 124 21.52 -17.40 -17.91
CA TRP A 124 21.03 -16.17 -17.28
C TRP A 124 21.73 -15.87 -15.95
N ASP A 125 21.99 -16.90 -15.14
CA ASP A 125 22.67 -16.75 -13.86
C ASP A 125 24.17 -16.41 -14.00
N GLU A 126 24.78 -16.71 -15.14
CA GLU A 126 26.14 -16.28 -15.46
C GLU A 126 26.20 -14.76 -15.64
N LEU A 127 25.24 -14.18 -16.37
CA LEU A 127 25.17 -12.73 -16.57
C LEU A 127 24.89 -12.00 -15.25
N THR A 128 23.85 -12.41 -14.52
CA THR A 128 23.45 -11.72 -13.28
C THR A 128 24.50 -11.81 -12.18
N ARG A 129 25.21 -12.94 -12.02
CA ARG A 129 26.32 -13.05 -11.08
C ARG A 129 27.51 -12.18 -11.50
N ASN A 130 27.92 -12.26 -12.77
CA ASN A 130 29.05 -11.48 -13.27
C ASN A 130 28.77 -9.96 -13.27
N ALA A 131 27.53 -9.52 -13.06
CA ALA A 131 27.19 -8.09 -12.91
C ALA A 131 27.83 -7.46 -11.67
N GLU A 132 28.29 -8.26 -10.69
CA GLU A 132 29.07 -7.80 -9.54
C GLU A 132 30.45 -7.26 -9.93
N LEU A 133 30.99 -7.71 -11.07
CA LEU A 133 32.28 -7.29 -11.61
C LEU A 133 32.23 -5.93 -12.30
N ILE A 134 31.03 -5.43 -12.60
CA ILE A 134 30.82 -4.16 -13.30
C ILE A 134 30.63 -3.06 -12.26
N ARG A 135 31.47 -2.02 -12.34
CA ARG A 135 31.51 -0.92 -11.35
C ARG A 135 30.33 0.04 -11.41
N ALA A 136 29.64 0.14 -12.55
CA ALA A 136 28.51 1.05 -12.75
C ALA A 136 27.50 0.94 -11.59
N LYS A 137 27.08 2.06 -11.01
CA LYS A 137 26.13 2.02 -9.89
C LYS A 137 24.79 1.42 -10.29
N HIS A 138 24.32 1.63 -11.51
CA HIS A 138 23.03 1.12 -11.99
C HIS A 138 23.19 0.23 -13.23
N ILE A 139 22.66 -0.99 -13.17
CA ILE A 139 22.55 -1.89 -14.32
C ILE A 139 21.10 -2.36 -14.46
N LEU A 140 20.55 -2.18 -15.66
CA LEU A 140 19.21 -2.63 -16.00
C LEU A 140 19.26 -3.63 -17.16
N PHE A 141 18.77 -4.83 -16.90
CA PHE A 141 18.58 -5.87 -17.90
C PHE A 141 17.15 -5.78 -18.43
N ILE A 142 16.98 -5.77 -19.76
CA ILE A 142 15.68 -5.76 -20.42
C ILE A 142 15.65 -6.93 -21.41
N MET A 143 14.86 -7.95 -21.09
CA MET A 143 14.85 -9.23 -21.80
C MET A 143 13.51 -9.44 -22.52
N ASP A 144 13.51 -9.20 -23.83
CA ASP A 144 12.41 -9.55 -24.72
C ASP A 144 12.58 -10.98 -25.25
N ALA A 145 12.48 -11.93 -24.32
CA ALA A 145 12.67 -13.37 -24.55
C ALA A 145 11.90 -14.19 -23.49
N CYS A 146 11.45 -15.39 -23.85
CA CYS A 146 10.70 -16.27 -22.95
C CYS A 146 11.64 -17.17 -22.12
N PHE A 147 11.64 -17.06 -20.78
CA PHE A 147 12.21 -18.08 -19.90
C PHE A 147 11.67 -18.02 -18.46
N SER A 148 11.46 -19.17 -17.80
CA SER A 148 10.87 -19.24 -16.43
C SER A 148 11.87 -19.11 -15.28
N GLY A 149 13.17 -19.06 -15.57
CA GLY A 149 14.24 -19.08 -14.55
C GLY A 149 14.42 -17.81 -13.70
N LEU A 150 13.40 -16.96 -13.59
CA LEU A 150 13.48 -15.62 -12.97
C LEU A 150 13.16 -15.59 -11.47
N ALA A 151 13.26 -16.73 -10.77
CA ALA A 151 13.06 -16.78 -9.32
C ALA A 151 14.21 -16.11 -8.54
N ILE A 152 14.30 -14.78 -8.61
CA ILE A 152 15.03 -13.95 -7.67
C ILE A 152 14.02 -12.94 -7.11
N TYR A 153 13.23 -13.40 -6.13
CA TYR A 153 12.35 -12.54 -5.35
C TYR A 153 13.16 -11.91 -4.21
N ARG A 154 13.59 -10.68 -4.40
CA ARG A 154 13.63 -9.71 -3.30
C ARG A 154 12.49 -8.75 -3.53
N ASP A 155 11.63 -8.61 -2.52
CA ASP A 155 10.57 -7.60 -2.49
C ASP A 155 11.21 -6.22 -2.65
N ALA A 156 11.25 -5.73 -3.89
CA ALA A 156 11.63 -4.36 -4.17
C ALA A 156 10.49 -3.47 -3.66
N LYS A 157 10.75 -2.76 -2.56
CA LYS A 157 9.85 -1.71 -2.04
C LYS A 157 9.79 -0.58 -3.06
N VAL A 158 8.74 -0.53 -3.86
CA VAL A 158 8.50 0.59 -4.78
C VAL A 158 7.87 1.73 -3.98
N GLY A 159 8.70 2.69 -3.56
CA GLY A 159 8.32 3.87 -2.79
C GLY A 159 8.69 5.18 -3.51
N ALA A 160 7.81 6.18 -3.39
CA ALA A 160 7.76 7.40 -4.19
C ALA A 160 8.98 8.34 -4.11
N ASN A 161 9.08 9.21 -5.14
CA ASN A 161 10.17 10.10 -5.58
C ASN A 161 10.92 11.00 -4.56
N ARG A 162 10.63 10.96 -3.25
CA ARG A 162 11.59 11.42 -2.23
C ARG A 162 12.82 10.49 -2.16
N PHE A 163 12.70 9.34 -2.84
CA PHE A 163 13.73 8.35 -3.09
C PHE A 163 14.69 8.70 -4.22
N LEU A 164 14.46 9.64 -5.15
CA LEU A 164 15.35 9.76 -6.33
C LEU A 164 16.80 10.10 -5.98
N HIS A 165 17.01 11.07 -5.06
CA HIS A 165 18.35 11.41 -4.59
C HIS A 165 19.05 10.22 -3.93
N ASP A 166 18.31 9.46 -3.13
CA ASP A 166 18.78 8.28 -2.42
C ASP A 166 19.00 7.09 -3.36
N MET A 167 18.12 6.88 -4.35
CA MET A 167 18.20 5.87 -5.41
C MET A 167 19.40 6.12 -6.29
N TYR A 168 19.63 7.37 -6.71
CA TYR A 168 20.81 7.77 -7.47
C TYR A 168 22.12 7.49 -6.71
N LYS A 169 22.07 7.52 -5.38
CA LYS A 169 23.20 7.32 -4.47
C LYS A 169 23.33 5.90 -3.94
N ARG A 170 22.45 4.99 -4.35
CA ARG A 170 22.50 3.57 -4.02
C ARG A 170 22.86 2.81 -5.28
N PHE A 171 23.49 1.66 -5.13
CA PHE A 171 23.74 0.80 -6.28
C PHE A 171 22.49 -0.04 -6.56
N SER A 172 22.30 -0.49 -7.80
CA SER A 172 21.13 -1.28 -8.21
C SER A 172 21.42 -2.19 -9.40
N ARG A 173 20.85 -3.40 -9.35
CA ARG A 173 20.84 -4.40 -10.42
C ARG A 173 19.42 -4.92 -10.60
N GLN A 174 18.81 -4.55 -11.73
CA GLN A 174 17.40 -4.78 -12.00
C GLN A 174 17.21 -5.52 -13.32
N VAL A 175 16.09 -6.24 -13.45
CA VAL A 175 15.67 -6.90 -14.68
C VAL A 175 14.20 -6.63 -14.97
N ILE A 176 13.88 -6.40 -16.25
CA ILE A 176 12.54 -6.37 -16.83
C ILE A 176 12.49 -7.45 -17.90
N THR A 177 11.45 -8.26 -17.93
CA THR A 177 11.29 -9.38 -18.88
C THR A 177 9.91 -9.41 -19.52
N ALA A 178 9.80 -9.93 -20.74
CA ALA A 178 8.56 -9.95 -21.51
C ALA A 178 7.56 -11.05 -21.10
N GLY A 179 7.98 -12.22 -20.59
CA GLY A 179 7.06 -13.33 -20.27
C GLY A 179 7.67 -14.52 -19.51
N LYS A 180 6.83 -15.46 -19.04
CA LYS A 180 7.26 -16.73 -18.38
C LYS A 180 7.65 -17.81 -19.40
N ALA A 181 8.25 -18.92 -18.95
CA ALA A 181 8.39 -20.10 -19.83
C ALA A 181 7.03 -20.54 -20.34
N ASP A 182 7.02 -20.97 -21.61
CA ASP A 182 5.87 -21.52 -22.33
C ASP A 182 4.82 -20.50 -22.83
N GLU A 183 5.02 -19.19 -22.62
CA GLU A 183 4.23 -18.13 -23.28
C GLU A 183 4.98 -17.63 -24.53
N PRO A 184 4.51 -17.86 -25.77
CA PRO A 184 5.17 -17.32 -26.95
C PRO A 184 5.14 -15.78 -26.93
N VAL A 185 6.26 -15.13 -27.24
CA VAL A 185 6.26 -13.68 -27.51
C VAL A 185 5.39 -13.45 -28.74
N ALA A 186 4.32 -12.67 -28.57
CA ALA A 186 3.48 -12.27 -29.69
C ALA A 186 4.30 -11.34 -30.58
N ASP A 187 4.75 -11.87 -31.71
CA ASP A 187 5.51 -11.15 -32.72
C ASP A 187 4.69 -9.99 -33.35
N SER A 188 3.37 -9.92 -33.19
CA SER A 188 2.58 -8.84 -33.81
C SER A 188 1.39 -8.38 -32.96
N GLY A 189 1.01 -7.11 -33.12
CA GLY A 189 -0.14 -6.51 -32.43
C GLY A 189 0.20 -5.44 -31.38
N GLY A 190 1.47 -5.04 -31.29
CA GLY A 190 1.94 -3.98 -30.40
C GLY A 190 1.58 -2.56 -30.87
N PRO A 191 1.87 -1.53 -30.06
CA PRO A 191 1.55 -0.13 -30.37
C PRO A 191 2.37 0.42 -31.53
N LEU A 192 3.53 -0.18 -31.82
CA LEU A 192 4.42 0.20 -32.90
C LEU A 192 4.44 -0.90 -33.98
N PRO A 193 4.34 -0.55 -35.26
CA PRO A 193 4.43 -1.53 -36.34
C PRO A 193 5.85 -2.12 -36.39
N ASN A 194 5.95 -3.42 -36.69
CA ASN A 194 7.22 -4.16 -36.79
C ASN A 194 8.00 -4.30 -35.46
N HIS A 195 7.32 -4.24 -34.32
CA HIS A 195 7.90 -4.46 -33.00
C HIS A 195 7.14 -5.54 -32.24
N SER A 196 7.83 -6.20 -31.32
CA SER A 196 7.13 -7.04 -30.34
C SER A 196 6.16 -6.19 -29.49
N ILE A 197 5.12 -6.81 -28.93
CA ILE A 197 4.16 -6.11 -28.05
C ILE A 197 4.89 -5.48 -26.85
N PHE A 198 5.83 -6.23 -26.26
CA PHE A 198 6.64 -5.79 -25.14
C PHE A 198 7.53 -4.60 -25.50
N THR A 199 8.34 -4.72 -26.55
CA THR A 199 9.29 -3.67 -26.95
C THR A 199 8.57 -2.41 -27.42
N GLY A 200 7.45 -2.55 -28.12
CA GLY A 200 6.62 -1.41 -28.52
C GLY A 200 6.18 -0.56 -27.33
N HIS A 201 5.66 -1.17 -26.26
CA HIS A 201 5.28 -0.44 -25.05
C HIS A 201 6.49 0.00 -24.20
N LEU A 202 7.61 -0.73 -24.25
CA LEU A 202 8.85 -0.30 -23.61
C LEU A 202 9.33 1.04 -24.20
N ILE A 203 9.38 1.15 -25.53
CA ILE A 203 9.79 2.37 -26.24
C ILE A 203 8.87 3.53 -25.87
N GLU A 204 7.55 3.31 -25.90
CA GLU A 204 6.57 4.32 -25.48
C GLU A 204 6.79 4.82 -24.05
N GLY A 205 7.09 3.90 -23.12
CA GLY A 205 7.40 4.23 -21.73
C GLY A 205 8.68 5.06 -21.61
N MET A 206 9.75 4.64 -22.31
CA MET A 206 11.04 5.33 -22.38
C MET A 206 10.93 6.73 -23.00
N LEU A 207 9.99 6.93 -23.93
CA LEU A 207 9.70 8.22 -24.57
C LEU A 207 8.76 9.12 -23.75
N GLY A 208 8.51 8.78 -22.48
CA GLY A 208 7.85 9.69 -21.55
C GLY A 208 6.47 9.24 -21.07
N LYS A 209 5.87 8.19 -21.64
CA LYS A 209 4.57 7.69 -21.13
C LYS A 209 4.68 7.04 -19.75
N ALA A 210 5.90 6.70 -19.32
CA ALA A 210 6.19 6.25 -17.96
C ALA A 210 6.79 7.36 -17.07
N ALA A 211 6.88 8.61 -17.55
CA ALA A 211 7.51 9.70 -16.80
C ALA A 211 6.58 10.26 -15.72
N ASN A 212 7.17 10.69 -14.61
CA ASN A 212 6.49 11.51 -13.61
C ASN A 212 6.41 12.99 -14.05
N ASP A 213 5.80 13.83 -13.21
CA ASP A 213 5.62 15.27 -13.46
C ASP A 213 6.93 16.06 -13.63
N LEU A 214 8.07 15.49 -13.19
CA LEU A 214 9.41 16.07 -13.35
C LEU A 214 10.10 15.57 -14.63
N GLY A 215 9.44 14.75 -15.44
CA GLY A 215 10.04 14.11 -16.61
C GLY A 215 11.04 13.02 -16.25
N ILE A 216 10.93 12.38 -15.09
CA ILE A 216 11.85 11.33 -14.65
C ILE A 216 11.14 9.97 -14.77
N ILE A 217 11.84 8.99 -15.34
CA ILE A 217 11.36 7.62 -15.50
C ILE A 217 12.31 6.71 -14.73
N THR A 218 11.83 6.00 -13.71
CA THR A 218 12.61 4.94 -13.04
C THR A 218 12.31 3.56 -13.66
N ALA A 219 13.16 2.56 -13.47
CA ALA A 219 12.89 1.21 -13.98
C ALA A 219 11.59 0.63 -13.40
N ASN A 220 11.27 0.96 -12.14
CA ASN A 220 9.99 0.62 -11.53
C ASN A 220 8.80 1.28 -12.27
N SER A 221 8.88 2.58 -12.56
CA SER A 221 7.81 3.27 -13.30
C SER A 221 7.68 2.77 -14.74
N LEU A 222 8.81 2.47 -15.40
CA LEU A 222 8.87 1.91 -16.75
C LEU A 222 8.20 0.54 -16.79
N MET A 223 8.55 -0.35 -15.85
CA MET A 223 7.91 -1.65 -15.74
C MET A 223 6.40 -1.51 -15.48
N SER A 224 6.00 -0.63 -14.56
CA SER A 224 4.58 -0.45 -14.22
C SER A 224 3.76 -0.05 -15.44
N TYR A 225 4.31 0.84 -16.29
CA TYR A 225 3.73 1.20 -17.57
C TYR A 225 3.66 -0.01 -18.52
N VAL A 226 4.79 -0.67 -18.77
CA VAL A 226 4.89 -1.80 -19.72
C VAL A 226 3.96 -2.94 -19.33
N TYR A 227 3.95 -3.34 -18.05
CA TYR A 227 3.06 -4.37 -17.52
C TYR A 227 1.59 -4.04 -17.77
N THR A 228 1.16 -2.82 -17.44
CA THR A 228 -0.22 -2.37 -17.63
C THR A 228 -0.63 -2.43 -19.09
N LYS A 229 0.25 -2.04 -20.01
CA LYS A 229 -0.08 -2.00 -21.43
C LYS A 229 -0.04 -3.36 -22.10
N VAL A 230 1.00 -4.17 -21.81
CA VAL A 230 1.14 -5.53 -22.36
C VAL A 230 0.04 -6.45 -21.84
N SER A 231 -0.37 -6.34 -20.57
CA SER A 231 -1.47 -7.14 -20.01
C SER A 231 -2.86 -6.75 -20.53
N GLN A 232 -3.04 -5.51 -21.00
CA GLN A 232 -4.29 -5.02 -21.58
C GLN A 232 -4.38 -5.20 -23.10
N ALA A 233 -3.28 -5.63 -23.74
CA ALA A 233 -3.25 -5.80 -25.19
C ALA A 233 -4.09 -7.03 -25.60
N PRO A 234 -5.07 -6.90 -26.51
CA PRO A 234 -6.05 -7.95 -26.81
C PRO A 234 -5.46 -9.23 -27.43
N ASN A 235 -4.20 -9.19 -27.89
CA ASN A 235 -3.49 -10.32 -28.50
C ASN A 235 -2.27 -10.75 -27.67
N SER A 236 -2.18 -10.33 -26.41
CA SER A 236 -1.03 -10.63 -25.55
C SER A 236 -1.35 -11.78 -24.59
N GLU A 237 -0.59 -12.87 -24.70
CA GLU A 237 -0.51 -13.93 -23.69
C GLU A 237 0.72 -13.75 -22.78
N GLN A 238 1.38 -12.60 -22.88
CA GLN A 238 2.61 -12.31 -22.16
C GLN A 238 2.33 -11.74 -20.77
N THR A 239 3.01 -12.25 -19.76
CA THR A 239 3.05 -11.64 -18.44
C THR A 239 4.44 -11.04 -18.17
N PRO A 240 4.68 -9.74 -18.40
CA PRO A 240 5.96 -9.14 -18.07
C PRO A 240 6.30 -9.28 -16.59
N HIS A 241 7.57 -9.48 -16.26
CA HIS A 241 8.05 -9.54 -14.88
C HIS A 241 9.19 -8.57 -14.64
N TYR A 242 9.29 -8.10 -13.39
CA TYR A 242 10.39 -7.28 -12.90
C TYR A 242 11.01 -7.89 -11.66
N GLY A 243 12.32 -7.74 -11.53
CA GLY A 243 13.06 -8.21 -10.37
C GLY A 243 14.25 -7.32 -10.06
N GLN A 244 14.56 -7.19 -8.78
CA GLN A 244 15.79 -6.58 -8.28
C GLN A 244 16.61 -7.67 -7.60
N PHE A 245 17.78 -7.96 -8.14
CA PHE A 245 18.62 -9.07 -7.63
C PHE A 245 19.81 -8.59 -6.81
N ASP A 246 20.19 -7.32 -6.91
CA ASP A 246 21.18 -6.72 -6.02
C ASP A 246 20.98 -5.20 -5.87
N GLY A 247 21.42 -4.66 -4.74
CA GLY A 247 21.24 -3.26 -4.37
C GLY A 247 19.81 -2.86 -3.99
N ASP A 248 19.64 -1.57 -3.72
CA ASP A 248 18.38 -0.95 -3.28
C ASP A 248 18.14 0.44 -3.92
N GLY A 249 18.95 0.81 -4.93
CA GLY A 249 18.70 1.95 -5.82
C GLY A 249 17.76 1.63 -6.98
N ASP A 250 17.64 2.52 -7.97
CA ASP A 250 16.78 2.35 -9.15
C ASP A 250 17.42 2.96 -10.39
N PHE A 251 17.30 2.30 -11.53
CA PHE A 251 17.78 2.81 -12.81
C PHE A 251 16.87 3.95 -13.28
N ILE A 252 17.47 5.07 -13.71
CA ILE A 252 16.73 6.29 -14.02
C ILE A 252 16.99 6.73 -15.46
N PHE A 253 15.94 7.11 -16.16
CA PHE A 253 15.94 7.82 -17.44
C PHE A 253 15.37 9.24 -17.26
N PHE A 254 15.81 10.16 -18.12
CA PHE A 254 15.26 11.50 -18.20
C PHE A 254 14.45 11.61 -19.48
N CYS A 255 13.19 12.00 -19.33
CA CYS A 255 12.27 12.26 -20.43
C CYS A 255 12.82 13.40 -21.29
N PRO A 256 12.88 13.24 -22.63
CA PRO A 256 13.30 14.32 -23.53
C PRO A 256 12.34 15.52 -23.42
N ASP A 257 12.87 16.75 -23.52
CA ASP A 257 12.09 17.98 -23.38
C ASP A 257 10.89 18.06 -24.33
N GLU A 258 10.98 17.42 -25.50
CA GLU A 258 9.93 17.32 -26.53
C GLU A 258 8.66 16.57 -26.05
N PHE A 259 8.78 15.76 -24.98
CA PHE A 259 7.68 14.96 -24.41
C PHE A 259 7.24 15.45 -23.02
N LYS A 260 7.77 16.59 -22.54
CA LYS A 260 7.31 17.22 -21.31
C LYS A 260 5.95 17.89 -21.56
N GLN A 261 4.90 17.42 -20.89
CA GLN A 261 3.65 18.18 -20.84
C GLN A 261 3.84 19.46 -20.00
N PRO A 262 3.20 20.59 -20.35
CA PRO A 262 3.33 21.82 -19.59
C PRO A 262 2.77 21.63 -18.18
N SER A 263 3.64 21.73 -17.17
CA SER A 263 3.28 21.63 -15.75
C SER A 263 2.92 23.01 -15.21
N ASP A 264 1.74 23.11 -14.58
CA ASP A 264 1.43 24.20 -13.66
C ASP A 264 2.42 24.12 -12.49
N THR A 265 3.25 25.14 -12.37
CA THR A 265 4.27 25.28 -11.33
C THR A 265 3.66 25.32 -9.93
N GLN A 266 3.98 24.33 -9.08
CA GLN A 266 4.14 24.54 -7.64
C GLN A 266 5.36 23.78 -7.09
N ILE A 267 6.19 24.53 -6.39
CA ILE A 267 7.47 24.13 -5.80
C ILE A 267 7.20 23.34 -4.52
N GLY A 268 7.95 22.24 -4.38
CA GLY A 268 7.82 21.18 -3.38
C GLY A 268 7.48 21.58 -1.94
N THR A 269 6.50 20.86 -1.40
CA THR A 269 6.51 20.41 -0.01
C THR A 269 6.32 18.90 0.00
N ASP A 270 7.23 18.23 0.69
CA ASP A 270 7.32 16.79 0.82
C ASP A 270 6.01 16.17 1.34
N HIS A 271 5.42 15.31 0.52
CA HIS A 271 4.27 14.49 0.88
C HIS A 271 4.61 13.00 0.75
N LEU A 272 4.21 12.23 1.76
CA LEU A 272 4.23 10.78 1.76
C LEU A 272 3.17 10.31 0.73
N ILE A 273 3.60 9.91 -0.47
CA ILE A 273 2.68 9.51 -1.55
C ILE A 273 2.34 8.02 -1.45
N SER A 274 1.05 7.73 -1.32
CA SER A 274 0.44 6.40 -1.46
C SER A 274 0.49 5.94 -2.92
N ILE A 275 0.70 4.66 -3.12
CA ILE A 275 0.68 4.01 -4.43
C ILE A 275 -0.73 4.11 -5.07
N PRO A 276 -0.87 4.61 -6.32
CA PRO A 276 -2.09 4.37 -7.10
C PRO A 276 -2.08 2.92 -7.57
N TYR A 277 -3.11 2.15 -7.20
CA TYR A 277 -3.24 0.75 -7.59
C TYR A 277 -3.84 0.59 -8.99
N VAL A 278 -3.34 -0.44 -9.67
CA VAL A 278 -3.79 -1.00 -10.94
C VAL A 278 -5.32 -1.12 -10.93
N ASN A 279 -5.99 -0.30 -11.75
CA ASN A 279 -7.34 -0.59 -12.19
C ASN A 279 -7.26 -1.81 -13.12
N GLU A 280 -7.28 -3.01 -12.54
CA GLU A 280 -8.11 -4.04 -13.16
C GLU A 280 -9.49 -3.41 -13.32
N ALA A 281 -10.15 -3.63 -14.46
CA ALA A 281 -11.55 -3.29 -14.62
C ALA A 281 -12.40 -4.14 -13.67
N ARG A 282 -12.30 -3.87 -12.36
CA ARG A 282 -13.18 -4.38 -11.34
C ARG A 282 -14.39 -3.48 -11.41
N THR A 283 -15.46 -4.09 -11.87
CA THR A 283 -16.81 -3.53 -11.99
C THR A 283 -17.04 -2.55 -10.84
N LEU A 284 -17.50 -1.31 -11.14
CA LEU A 284 -18.00 -0.37 -10.15
C LEU A 284 -19.16 -1.04 -9.38
N GLN A 285 -18.83 -1.87 -8.39
CA GLN A 285 -19.80 -2.49 -7.51
C GLN A 285 -20.27 -1.39 -6.58
N SER A 286 -21.58 -1.15 -6.58
CA SER A 286 -22.17 -0.23 -5.63
C SER A 286 -21.92 -0.73 -4.21
N LEU A 287 -21.98 0.17 -3.22
CA LEU A 287 -21.91 -0.21 -1.81
C LEU A 287 -22.93 -1.31 -1.47
N ASP A 288 -24.13 -1.26 -2.07
CA ASP A 288 -25.17 -2.27 -1.88
C ASP A 288 -24.75 -3.64 -2.43
N ASP A 289 -24.07 -3.69 -3.59
CA ASP A 289 -23.53 -4.93 -4.14
C ASP A 289 -22.43 -5.51 -3.24
N LYS A 290 -21.54 -4.66 -2.72
CA LYS A 290 -20.49 -5.04 -1.76
C LYS A 290 -21.10 -5.62 -0.47
N VAL A 291 -22.12 -4.96 0.08
CA VAL A 291 -22.85 -5.40 1.26
C VAL A 291 -23.52 -6.75 1.01
N LYS A 292 -24.21 -6.91 -0.13
CA LYS A 292 -24.86 -8.17 -0.49
C LYS A 292 -23.87 -9.31 -0.62
N LYS A 293 -22.77 -9.08 -1.36
CA LYS A 293 -21.70 -10.06 -1.55
C LYS A 293 -21.07 -10.46 -0.21
N LEU A 294 -20.78 -9.51 0.67
CA LEU A 294 -20.20 -9.83 1.97
C LEU A 294 -21.18 -10.61 2.86
N LYS A 295 -22.48 -10.30 2.85
CA LYS A 295 -23.51 -11.08 3.55
C LYS A 295 -23.54 -12.53 3.05
N GLU A 296 -23.48 -12.74 1.74
CA GLU A 296 -23.41 -14.08 1.13
C GLU A 296 -22.15 -14.85 1.57
N LEU A 297 -20.98 -14.18 1.55
CA LEU A 297 -19.72 -14.78 1.98
C LEU A 297 -19.70 -15.11 3.47
N LEU A 298 -20.22 -14.24 4.34
CA LEU A 298 -20.30 -14.48 5.78
C LEU A 298 -21.22 -15.65 6.13
N SER A 299 -22.22 -15.94 5.30
CA SER A 299 -23.08 -17.12 5.47
C SER A 299 -22.41 -18.44 5.08
N SER A 300 -21.24 -18.38 4.42
CA SER A 300 -20.55 -19.53 3.85
C SER A 300 -19.28 -19.90 4.63
N PRO A 301 -19.20 -21.10 5.26
CA PRO A 301 -18.08 -21.46 6.13
C PRO A 301 -16.71 -21.59 5.43
N ASN A 302 -16.71 -21.80 4.11
CA ASN A 302 -15.48 -21.96 3.31
C ASN A 302 -14.99 -20.64 2.66
N SER A 303 -15.64 -19.51 2.94
CA SER A 303 -15.37 -18.25 2.25
C SER A 303 -14.30 -17.38 2.93
N LYS A 304 -13.62 -17.88 3.96
CA LYS A 304 -12.65 -17.11 4.75
C LYS A 304 -11.59 -16.40 3.89
N ILE A 305 -10.98 -17.12 2.95
CA ILE A 305 -9.93 -16.56 2.07
C ILE A 305 -10.52 -15.46 1.18
N THR A 306 -11.70 -15.69 0.59
CA THR A 306 -12.39 -14.71 -0.26
C THR A 306 -12.80 -13.46 0.51
N ILE A 307 -13.24 -13.61 1.77
CA ILE A 307 -13.53 -12.47 2.64
C ILE A 307 -12.24 -11.68 2.92
N GLU A 308 -11.14 -12.37 3.21
CA GLU A 308 -9.86 -11.70 3.44
C GLU A 308 -9.36 -10.94 2.21
N ASP A 309 -9.41 -11.53 1.02
CA ASP A 309 -9.06 -10.86 -0.23
C ASP A 309 -9.95 -9.64 -0.49
N PHE A 310 -11.25 -9.79 -0.26
CA PHE A 310 -12.23 -8.70 -0.39
C PHE A 310 -11.89 -7.52 0.52
N PHE A 311 -11.54 -7.76 1.78
CA PHE A 311 -11.12 -6.70 2.69
C PHE A 311 -9.75 -6.13 2.36
N ASN A 312 -8.81 -6.94 1.84
CA ASN A 312 -7.52 -6.41 1.38
C ASN A 312 -7.71 -5.35 0.29
N ASP A 313 -8.64 -5.56 -0.62
CA ASP A 313 -8.95 -4.59 -1.68
C ASP A 313 -9.58 -3.30 -1.14
N GLU A 314 -10.50 -3.41 -0.18
CA GLU A 314 -11.13 -2.24 0.45
C GLU A 314 -10.13 -1.44 1.30
N ILE A 315 -9.25 -2.12 2.04
CA ILE A 315 -8.15 -1.46 2.78
C ILE A 315 -7.23 -0.73 1.81
N ARG A 316 -6.82 -1.36 0.69
CA ARG A 316 -5.99 -0.69 -0.33
C ARG A 316 -6.69 0.54 -0.90
N THR A 317 -7.98 0.45 -1.19
CA THR A 317 -8.78 1.58 -1.69
C THR A 317 -8.83 2.71 -0.66
N PHE A 318 -9.11 2.39 0.59
CA PHE A 318 -9.10 3.35 1.71
C PHE A 318 -7.73 4.05 1.86
N LEU A 319 -6.64 3.29 1.84
CA LEU A 319 -5.28 3.83 1.99
C LEU A 319 -4.86 4.71 0.80
N SER A 320 -5.27 4.35 -0.42
CA SER A 320 -4.97 5.16 -1.61
C SER A 320 -5.66 6.53 -1.59
N LYS A 321 -6.83 6.64 -0.96
CA LYS A 321 -7.64 7.86 -0.90
C LYS A 321 -7.37 8.73 0.34
N THR A 322 -6.77 8.18 1.39
CA THR A 322 -6.45 8.90 2.65
C THR A 322 -5.00 9.38 2.72
N ASN A 323 -4.32 9.43 1.57
CA ASN A 323 -2.93 9.87 1.45
C ASN A 323 -2.74 11.37 1.73
N GLU A 324 -1.49 11.81 1.87
CA GLU A 324 -1.18 13.22 2.15
C GLU A 324 -1.44 14.16 0.96
N GLU A 325 -1.42 13.66 -0.27
CA GLU A 325 -1.77 14.46 -1.46
C GLU A 325 -3.23 14.93 -1.40
N GLN A 326 -4.12 14.04 -0.93
CA GLN A 326 -5.55 14.31 -0.75
C GLN A 326 -5.84 15.11 0.52
N PHE A 327 -4.95 15.04 1.52
CA PHE A 327 -5.07 15.66 2.84
C PHE A 327 -3.75 16.32 3.28
N ASN A 328 -3.44 17.49 2.72
CA ASN A 328 -2.24 18.26 3.05
C ASN A 328 -2.22 18.67 4.53
N LEU A 329 -1.14 18.32 5.25
CA LEU A 329 -0.95 18.56 6.69
C LEU A 329 -0.27 19.89 7.04
N ASN A 330 0.23 20.61 6.03
CA ASN A 330 0.94 21.88 6.18
C ASN A 330 0.11 23.08 5.70
N GLU A 331 -1.18 22.87 5.43
CA GLU A 331 -2.09 23.89 4.94
C GLU A 331 -2.20 25.05 5.94
N ARG A 332 -1.78 26.24 5.51
CA ARG A 332 -1.78 27.45 6.33
C ARG A 332 -3.11 28.20 6.17
N ASN A 333 -3.52 28.92 7.21
CA ASN A 333 -4.76 29.71 7.25
C ASN A 333 -6.04 28.89 7.07
N LEU A 334 -6.06 27.68 7.65
CA LEU A 334 -7.26 26.85 7.66
C LEU A 334 -8.41 27.58 8.34
N ASP A 335 -9.45 27.82 7.57
CA ASP A 335 -10.72 28.27 8.11
C ASP A 335 -11.58 27.08 8.53
N TYR A 336 -12.66 27.41 9.22
CA TYR A 336 -13.56 26.40 9.74
C TYR A 336 -14.30 25.59 8.65
N PRO A 337 -14.85 26.21 7.59
CA PRO A 337 -15.41 25.50 6.44
C PRO A 337 -14.47 24.46 5.81
N GLN A 338 -13.18 24.78 5.65
CA GLN A 338 -12.19 23.85 5.09
C GLN A 338 -11.96 22.63 5.99
N LEU A 339 -12.01 22.79 7.32
CA LEU A 339 -11.94 21.66 8.25
C LEU A 339 -13.16 20.75 8.15
N ILE A 340 -14.37 21.31 7.98
CA ILE A 340 -15.59 20.52 7.73
C ILE A 340 -15.49 19.77 6.41
N GLU A 341 -14.99 20.40 5.35
CA GLU A 341 -14.83 19.75 4.06
C GLU A 341 -13.93 18.52 4.16
N LYS A 342 -12.82 18.61 4.91
CA LYS A 342 -11.94 17.47 5.19
C LYS A 342 -12.65 16.36 5.98
N ILE A 343 -13.47 16.71 6.97
CA ILE A 343 -14.31 15.74 7.71
C ILE A 343 -15.23 14.98 6.76
N ASN A 344 -15.99 15.71 5.93
CA ASN A 344 -16.92 15.12 4.96
C ASN A 344 -16.19 14.21 3.96
N LYS A 345 -15.01 14.62 3.49
CA LYS A 345 -14.18 13.82 2.58
C LYS A 345 -13.68 12.54 3.24
N TYR A 346 -13.26 12.60 4.51
CA TYR A 346 -12.89 11.40 5.28
C TYR A 346 -14.08 10.47 5.48
N GLU A 347 -15.27 11.00 5.75
CA GLU A 347 -16.51 10.21 5.87
C GLU A 347 -16.85 9.48 4.57
N GLU A 348 -16.79 10.17 3.44
CA GLU A 348 -17.06 9.57 2.13
C GLU A 348 -16.07 8.44 1.80
N ILE A 349 -14.77 8.68 2.00
CA ILE A 349 -13.71 7.73 1.67
C ILE A 349 -13.76 6.49 2.57
N SER A 350 -14.04 6.68 3.86
CA SER A 350 -14.04 5.60 4.86
C SER A 350 -15.35 4.82 4.91
N ARG A 351 -16.42 5.31 4.29
CA ARG A 351 -17.78 4.75 4.36
C ARG A 351 -17.83 3.25 4.07
N ASP A 352 -17.28 2.82 2.94
CA ASP A 352 -17.36 1.43 2.50
C ASP A 352 -16.64 0.52 3.50
N LEU A 353 -15.40 0.85 3.87
CA LEU A 353 -14.62 0.07 4.84
C LEU A 353 -15.31 0.01 6.21
N CYS A 354 -15.89 1.11 6.68
CA CYS A 354 -16.62 1.15 7.94
C CYS A 354 -17.87 0.27 7.93
N ILE A 355 -18.69 0.36 6.87
CA ILE A 355 -19.92 -0.43 6.73
C ILE A 355 -19.62 -1.91 6.61
N LEU A 356 -18.62 -2.29 5.81
CA LEU A 356 -18.22 -3.69 5.66
C LEU A 356 -17.64 -4.24 6.97
N THR A 357 -16.84 -3.46 7.68
CA THR A 357 -16.34 -3.83 9.02
C THR A 357 -17.47 -3.97 10.03
N ALA A 358 -18.51 -3.11 9.96
CA ALA A 358 -19.71 -3.24 10.79
C ALA A 358 -20.45 -4.57 10.56
N LEU A 359 -20.52 -5.06 9.32
CA LEU A 359 -21.11 -6.37 9.02
C LEU A 359 -20.33 -7.53 9.66
N ILE A 360 -19.00 -7.50 9.60
CA ILE A 360 -18.17 -8.47 10.32
C ILE A 360 -18.34 -8.28 11.83
N ALA A 361 -18.45 -7.06 12.33
CA ALA A 361 -18.64 -6.84 13.75
C ALA A 361 -19.97 -7.39 14.27
N TYR A 362 -21.02 -7.33 13.45
CA TYR A 362 -22.32 -7.87 13.76
C TYR A 362 -22.34 -9.40 13.63
N TRP A 363 -22.01 -9.98 12.47
CA TRP A 363 -22.16 -11.42 12.18
C TRP A 363 -20.87 -12.25 12.21
N GLY A 364 -19.71 -11.61 12.35
CA GLY A 364 -18.43 -12.29 12.29
C GLY A 364 -18.20 -13.25 13.45
N GLU A 365 -17.78 -14.46 13.11
CA GLU A 365 -17.34 -15.50 14.04
C GLU A 365 -15.82 -15.44 14.32
N VAL A 366 -15.34 -16.35 15.18
CA VAL A 366 -13.93 -16.47 15.61
C VAL A 366 -12.91 -16.41 14.47
N PRO A 367 -13.10 -17.05 13.29
CA PRO A 367 -12.14 -17.00 12.19
C PRO A 367 -11.90 -15.59 11.62
N HIS A 368 -12.83 -14.65 11.83
CA HIS A 368 -12.76 -13.28 11.32
C HIS A 368 -12.03 -12.33 12.29
N LEU A 369 -11.73 -12.75 13.52
CA LEU A 369 -11.06 -11.89 14.51
C LEU A 369 -9.66 -11.46 14.05
N SER A 370 -8.93 -12.33 13.34
CA SER A 370 -7.63 -11.99 12.76
C SER A 370 -7.76 -10.94 11.64
N LEU A 371 -8.88 -10.95 10.92
CA LEU A 371 -9.15 -9.98 9.87
C LEU A 371 -9.45 -8.59 10.44
N ILE A 372 -10.22 -8.50 11.53
CA ILE A 372 -10.45 -7.23 12.24
C ILE A 372 -9.13 -6.63 12.73
N GLU A 373 -8.28 -7.46 13.33
CA GLU A 373 -6.95 -7.03 13.76
C GLU A 373 -6.12 -6.49 12.59
N LYS A 374 -6.15 -7.20 11.45
CA LYS A 374 -5.47 -6.80 10.22
C LYS A 374 -6.01 -5.47 9.66
N ILE A 375 -7.34 -5.30 9.60
CA ILE A 375 -7.98 -4.05 9.14
C ILE A 375 -7.49 -2.87 9.99
N ILE A 376 -7.52 -3.03 11.32
CA ILE A 376 -7.11 -1.99 12.26
C ILE A 376 -5.63 -1.64 12.06
N LYS A 377 -4.73 -2.65 12.11
CA LYS A 377 -3.28 -2.43 12.02
C LYS A 377 -2.91 -1.77 10.70
N LEU A 378 -3.33 -2.33 9.57
CA LEU A 378 -2.99 -1.80 8.25
C LEU A 378 -3.57 -0.40 8.00
N SER A 379 -4.76 -0.10 8.51
CA SER A 379 -5.37 1.22 8.37
C SER A 379 -4.73 2.27 9.30
N SER A 380 -4.06 1.83 10.37
CA SER A 380 -3.37 2.69 11.33
C SER A 380 -1.89 2.91 11.02
N ASP A 381 -1.24 1.99 10.31
CA ASP A 381 0.21 2.02 10.08
C ASP A 381 0.71 3.35 9.49
N PRO A 382 0.08 3.93 8.45
CA PRO A 382 0.53 5.22 7.90
C PRO A 382 0.37 6.40 8.87
N LEU A 383 -0.40 6.24 9.95
CA LEU A 383 -0.69 7.27 10.94
C LEU A 383 0.32 7.28 12.10
N LEU A 384 1.09 6.19 12.26
CA LEU A 384 2.05 5.99 13.35
C LEU A 384 3.40 6.66 13.09
N ASP A 385 3.72 6.95 11.82
CA ASP A 385 4.95 7.63 11.45
C ASP A 385 5.00 9.07 11.98
N ASN A 386 6.19 9.51 12.41
CA ASN A 386 6.38 10.89 12.84
C ASN A 386 6.26 11.83 11.63
N GLN A 387 5.19 12.63 11.61
CA GLN A 387 4.93 13.60 10.56
C GLN A 387 4.96 15.03 11.10
N SER A 388 5.56 15.92 10.32
CA SER A 388 5.50 17.37 10.53
C SER A 388 4.23 17.94 9.92
N GLY A 389 3.49 18.74 10.67
CA GLY A 389 2.24 19.37 10.22
C GLY A 389 1.51 20.08 11.35
N LEU A 390 0.35 20.66 11.05
CA LEU A 390 -0.52 21.22 12.07
C LEU A 390 -1.10 20.10 12.93
N VAL A 391 -0.97 20.22 14.27
CA VAL A 391 -1.44 19.21 15.23
C VAL A 391 -2.89 18.81 14.97
N ILE A 392 -3.76 19.79 14.73
CA ILE A 392 -5.18 19.54 14.46
C ILE A 392 -5.41 18.68 13.21
N LEU A 393 -4.61 18.85 12.16
CA LEU A 393 -4.70 18.05 10.93
C LEU A 393 -4.09 16.67 11.11
N ILE A 394 -2.97 16.56 11.83
CA ILE A 394 -2.34 15.27 12.17
C ILE A 394 -3.33 14.40 12.95
N GLU A 395 -3.98 14.99 13.96
CA GLU A 395 -4.96 14.27 14.77
C GLU A 395 -6.27 14.00 13.99
N LEU A 396 -6.64 14.85 13.04
CA LEU A 396 -7.80 14.61 12.15
C LEU A 396 -7.63 13.37 11.26
N ARG A 397 -6.39 12.96 10.93
CA ARG A 397 -6.14 11.72 10.18
C ARG A 397 -6.63 10.46 10.89
N TRP A 398 -6.81 10.52 12.21
CA TRP A 398 -7.35 9.41 13.00
C TRP A 398 -8.87 9.34 12.97
N TYR A 399 -9.56 10.37 12.45
CA TYR A 399 -11.02 10.42 12.39
C TYR A 399 -11.67 9.25 11.64
N PRO A 400 -11.15 8.79 10.47
CA PRO A 400 -11.65 7.56 9.83
C PRO A 400 -11.62 6.32 10.73
N LEU A 401 -10.60 6.18 11.58
CA LEU A 401 -10.50 5.06 12.52
C LEU A 401 -11.44 5.23 13.71
N ILE A 402 -11.78 6.46 14.09
CA ILE A 402 -12.86 6.73 15.03
C ILE A 402 -14.19 6.28 14.43
N LEU A 403 -14.50 6.65 13.18
CA LEU A 403 -15.70 6.17 12.49
C LEU A 403 -15.74 4.64 12.44
N LEU A 404 -14.65 4.00 12.01
CA LEU A 404 -14.55 2.54 11.96
C LEU A 404 -14.81 1.91 13.33
N GLN A 405 -14.21 2.45 14.38
CA GLN A 405 -14.39 1.94 15.75
C GLN A 405 -15.84 2.09 16.23
N TYR A 406 -16.51 3.21 15.93
CA TYR A 406 -17.91 3.42 16.28
C TYR A 406 -18.85 2.53 15.46
N PHE A 407 -18.71 2.49 14.13
CA PHE A 407 -19.49 1.61 13.26
C PHE A 407 -19.40 0.15 13.70
N ALA A 408 -18.19 -0.36 13.88
CA ALA A 408 -17.96 -1.74 14.27
C ALA A 408 -18.39 -2.00 15.73
N GLY A 409 -18.06 -1.08 16.65
CA GLY A 409 -18.39 -1.22 18.07
C GLY A 409 -19.89 -1.24 18.36
N ILE A 410 -20.65 -0.29 17.79
CA ILE A 410 -22.11 -0.23 17.94
C ILE A 410 -22.75 -1.49 17.36
N SER A 411 -22.27 -1.95 16.21
CA SER A 411 -22.77 -3.16 15.55
C SER A 411 -22.51 -4.43 16.36
N ALA A 412 -21.31 -4.54 16.97
CA ALA A 412 -20.98 -5.63 17.86
C ALA A 412 -21.88 -5.63 19.11
N ILE A 413 -22.16 -4.47 19.71
CA ILE A 413 -23.10 -4.36 20.83
C ILE A 413 -24.52 -4.73 20.42
N ALA A 414 -24.98 -4.26 19.27
CA ALA A 414 -26.32 -4.56 18.77
C ALA A 414 -26.58 -6.07 18.63
N ASN A 415 -25.56 -6.86 18.25
CA ASN A 415 -25.66 -8.32 18.18
C ASN A 415 -25.07 -9.06 19.40
N LYS A 416 -24.68 -8.35 20.47
CA LYS A 416 -23.98 -8.93 21.64
C LYS A 416 -22.72 -9.74 21.28
N ASN A 417 -22.03 -9.37 20.19
CA ASN A 417 -20.79 -9.99 19.76
C ASN A 417 -19.59 -9.42 20.52
N TYR A 418 -19.50 -9.76 21.81
CA TYR A 418 -18.46 -9.23 22.70
C TYR A 418 -17.05 -9.71 22.31
N LEU A 419 -16.91 -10.87 21.65
CA LEU A 419 -15.61 -11.36 21.16
C LEU A 419 -15.00 -10.39 20.14
N THR A 420 -15.80 -10.00 19.15
CA THR A 420 -15.38 -9.01 18.15
C THR A 420 -15.16 -7.65 18.78
N LEU A 421 -16.05 -7.22 19.68
CA LEU A 421 -15.88 -5.96 20.41
C LEU A 421 -14.55 -5.91 21.17
N ALA A 422 -14.21 -6.98 21.88
CA ALA A 422 -12.95 -7.07 22.61
C ALA A 422 -11.75 -6.94 21.68
N LYS A 423 -11.80 -7.56 20.49
CA LYS A 423 -10.75 -7.38 19.48
C LYS A 423 -10.66 -5.93 19.01
N ILE A 424 -11.78 -5.29 18.67
CA ILE A 424 -11.82 -3.88 18.23
C ILE A 424 -11.24 -2.93 19.30
N LEU A 425 -11.53 -3.17 20.58
CA LEU A 425 -11.11 -2.29 21.67
C LEU A 425 -9.66 -2.52 22.12
N ASN A 426 -9.17 -3.78 22.09
CA ASN A 426 -7.87 -4.17 22.63
C ASN A 426 -6.78 -4.41 21.59
N THR A 427 -7.06 -4.30 20.28
CA THR A 427 -6.00 -4.44 19.26
C THR A 427 -4.87 -3.44 19.54
N THR A 428 -3.66 -3.98 19.72
CA THR A 428 -2.43 -3.21 19.84
C THR A 428 -2.00 -2.71 18.48
N LEU A 429 -1.53 -1.47 18.44
CA LEU A 429 -0.96 -0.87 17.25
C LEU A 429 0.47 -1.40 17.06
N ASN A 430 0.97 -1.33 15.83
CA ASN A 430 2.36 -1.68 15.55
C ASN A 430 3.32 -0.69 16.26
N GLU A 431 4.54 -1.14 16.56
CA GLU A 431 5.52 -0.30 17.24
C GLU A 431 5.83 0.95 16.43
N SER A 432 5.69 2.12 17.08
CA SER A 432 6.15 3.39 16.53
C SER A 432 7.54 3.73 17.10
N ASN A 433 8.30 4.61 16.45
CA ASN A 433 9.56 5.14 16.99
C ASN A 433 9.38 5.97 18.30
N ARG A 434 8.15 6.10 18.84
CA ARG A 434 7.88 6.67 20.15
C ARG A 434 7.88 5.54 21.19
N ASN A 435 8.57 5.78 22.30
CA ASN A 435 8.85 4.86 23.42
C ASN A 435 7.62 4.24 24.15
N ASP A 436 6.46 4.07 23.53
CA ASP A 436 5.30 3.41 24.13
C ASP A 436 5.14 1.99 23.56
N GLU A 437 5.81 1.04 24.20
CA GLU A 437 5.55 -0.39 23.96
C GLU A 437 4.08 -0.69 24.29
N ASN A 438 3.33 -1.18 23.30
CA ASN A 438 1.96 -1.70 23.41
C ASN A 438 0.82 -0.66 23.58
N GLU A 439 0.83 0.47 22.85
CA GLU A 439 -0.36 1.34 22.76
C GLU A 439 -1.54 0.63 22.04
N THR A 440 -2.75 0.70 22.61
CA THR A 440 -3.97 0.14 21.99
C THR A 440 -4.67 1.17 21.11
N LEU A 441 -5.41 0.70 20.10
CA LEU A 441 -6.20 1.58 19.23
C LEU A 441 -7.11 2.52 20.05
N SER A 442 -7.83 1.97 21.02
CA SER A 442 -8.77 2.76 21.85
C SER A 442 -8.08 3.89 22.60
N LEU A 443 -6.87 3.65 23.13
CA LEU A 443 -6.10 4.67 23.83
C LEU A 443 -5.64 5.77 22.86
N ARG A 444 -5.05 5.40 21.71
CA ARG A 444 -4.58 6.37 20.72
C ARG A 444 -5.72 7.24 20.20
N LEU A 445 -6.85 6.62 19.86
CA LEU A 445 -8.05 7.33 19.39
C LEU A 445 -8.64 8.25 20.46
N SER A 446 -8.54 7.89 21.75
CA SER A 446 -9.01 8.74 22.84
C SER A 446 -8.23 10.06 22.95
N ASN A 447 -6.92 10.01 22.71
CA ASN A 447 -6.07 11.18 22.67
C ASN A 447 -6.44 12.07 21.47
N SER A 448 -6.57 11.48 20.27
CA SER A 448 -6.97 12.21 19.06
C SER A 448 -8.34 12.85 19.16
N THR A 449 -9.32 12.15 19.75
CA THR A 449 -10.69 12.66 19.98
C THR A 449 -10.69 13.97 20.77
N SER A 450 -9.78 14.10 21.74
CA SER A 450 -9.67 15.29 22.60
C SER A 450 -9.24 16.52 21.81
N GLU A 451 -8.34 16.33 20.84
CA GLU A 451 -7.83 17.40 19.98
C GLU A 451 -8.88 17.82 18.93
N ILE A 452 -9.54 16.86 18.27
CA ILE A 452 -10.46 17.15 17.16
C ILE A 452 -11.88 17.56 17.60
N THR A 453 -12.28 17.26 18.85
CA THR A 453 -13.62 17.59 19.37
C THR A 453 -13.99 19.07 19.19
N ASN A 454 -13.01 19.97 19.26
CA ASN A 454 -13.25 21.41 19.14
C ASN A 454 -13.69 21.83 17.72
N ILE A 455 -13.39 21.04 16.70
CA ILE A 455 -13.90 21.27 15.33
C ILE A 455 -15.42 21.09 15.32
N PHE A 456 -15.94 20.08 16.01
CA PHE A 456 -17.38 19.81 16.04
C PHE A 456 -18.16 20.87 16.82
N LYS A 457 -17.54 21.58 17.78
CA LYS A 457 -18.18 22.72 18.48
C LYS A 457 -18.55 23.87 17.56
N GLN A 458 -17.93 23.97 16.39
CA GLN A 458 -18.19 25.08 15.48
C GLN A 458 -19.19 24.70 14.38
N MET A 459 -19.68 23.44 14.37
CA MET A 459 -20.60 22.97 13.33
C MET A 459 -21.97 23.62 13.56
N PRO A 460 -22.68 24.01 12.49
CA PRO A 460 -24.03 24.56 12.62
C PRO A 460 -24.93 23.63 13.45
N GLY A 461 -25.45 24.13 14.57
CA GLY A 461 -26.33 23.38 15.49
C GLY A 461 -25.63 22.62 16.62
N HIS A 462 -24.30 22.61 16.66
CA HIS A 462 -23.49 21.95 17.69
C HIS A 462 -22.77 22.95 18.63
N GLU A 463 -23.00 24.25 18.47
CA GLU A 463 -22.24 25.32 19.13
C GLU A 463 -22.41 25.39 20.64
N ARG A 464 -23.55 24.91 21.13
CA ARG A 464 -23.91 24.92 22.55
C ARG A 464 -23.85 23.54 23.19
N GLN A 465 -23.39 22.53 22.46
CA GLN A 465 -23.30 21.17 22.97
C GLN A 465 -21.98 20.97 23.74
N TYR A 466 -22.08 20.31 24.89
CA TYR A 466 -20.91 19.98 25.72
C TYR A 466 -20.04 18.88 25.11
N ILE A 467 -20.62 18.05 24.23
CA ILE A 467 -20.05 16.82 23.65
C ILE A 467 -20.41 16.72 22.15
N PRO A 468 -20.07 17.75 21.35
CA PRO A 468 -20.60 17.92 20.00
C PRO A 468 -20.21 16.79 19.04
N MET A 469 -19.02 16.21 19.21
CA MET A 469 -18.57 15.11 18.36
C MET A 469 -19.39 13.84 18.57
N SER A 470 -19.67 13.47 19.83
CA SER A 470 -20.53 12.31 20.14
C SER A 470 -21.97 12.54 19.64
N GLU A 471 -22.47 13.76 19.77
CA GLU A 471 -23.79 14.15 19.24
C GLU A 471 -23.86 14.07 17.71
N TYR A 472 -22.82 14.56 17.03
CA TYR A 472 -22.67 14.47 15.59
C TYR A 472 -22.59 13.02 15.12
N LEU A 473 -21.70 12.21 15.72
CA LEU A 473 -21.53 10.80 15.37
C LEU A 473 -22.82 9.99 15.54
N PHE A 474 -23.56 10.22 16.62
CA PHE A 474 -24.86 9.59 16.83
C PHE A 474 -25.83 9.86 15.67
N THR A 475 -25.92 11.11 15.23
CA THR A 475 -26.84 11.49 14.16
C THR A 475 -26.34 11.00 12.80
N HIS A 476 -25.02 11.09 12.56
CA HIS A 476 -24.39 10.74 11.30
C HIS A 476 -24.39 9.23 11.02
N LEU A 477 -24.12 8.41 12.04
CA LEU A 477 -23.98 6.95 11.89
C LEU A 477 -25.33 6.23 11.82
N GLN A 478 -26.38 6.81 12.42
CA GLN A 478 -27.69 6.18 12.56
C GLN A 478 -28.27 5.68 11.23
N PRO A 479 -28.37 6.47 10.14
CA PRO A 479 -29.03 6.03 8.92
C PRO A 479 -28.38 4.80 8.30
N TYR A 480 -27.04 4.72 8.37
CA TYR A 480 -26.29 3.59 7.83
C TYR A 480 -26.51 2.32 8.65
N LEU A 481 -26.41 2.41 9.98
CA LEU A 481 -26.59 1.26 10.87
C LEU A 481 -28.05 0.79 10.91
N ASP A 482 -29.01 1.71 10.85
CA ASP A 482 -30.43 1.37 10.72
C ASP A 482 -30.73 0.70 9.37
N ASN A 483 -30.13 1.14 8.27
CA ASN A 483 -30.28 0.48 6.98
C ASN A 483 -29.67 -0.94 6.98
N LEU A 484 -28.56 -1.16 7.67
CA LEU A 484 -27.88 -2.47 7.71
C LEU A 484 -28.60 -3.47 8.61
N PHE A 485 -29.03 -3.04 9.80
CA PHE A 485 -29.44 -3.92 10.89
C PHE A 485 -30.84 -3.64 11.47
N PHE A 486 -31.50 -2.57 11.01
CA PHE A 486 -32.84 -2.18 11.45
C PHE A 486 -32.95 -2.04 12.98
N LEU A 487 -32.09 -1.21 13.58
CA LEU A 487 -31.98 -1.06 15.04
C LEU A 487 -33.14 -0.23 15.61
N GLY A 488 -33.55 0.83 14.92
CA GLY A 488 -34.63 1.71 15.35
C GLY A 488 -34.34 2.27 16.75
N LYS A 489 -35.22 2.01 17.73
CA LYS A 489 -35.05 2.51 19.11
C LYS A 489 -33.88 1.88 19.85
N SER A 490 -33.39 0.70 19.44
CA SER A 490 -32.24 0.06 20.10
C SER A 490 -30.91 0.71 19.72
N TYR A 491 -30.87 1.50 18.64
CA TYR A 491 -29.67 2.22 18.21
C TYR A 491 -29.08 3.07 19.34
N GLU A 492 -29.93 3.85 20.02
CA GLU A 492 -29.50 4.71 21.11
C GLU A 492 -28.92 3.94 22.28
N TYR A 493 -29.53 2.80 22.62
CA TYR A 493 -28.98 1.92 23.65
C TYR A 493 -27.61 1.37 23.24
N SER A 494 -27.48 0.85 22.01
CA SER A 494 -26.22 0.30 21.51
C SER A 494 -25.10 1.35 21.43
N PHE A 495 -25.44 2.58 21.04
CA PHE A 495 -24.51 3.71 21.00
C PHE A 495 -24.00 4.07 22.38
N ASP A 496 -24.90 4.35 23.32
CA ASP A 496 -24.54 4.74 24.69
C ASP A 496 -23.76 3.62 25.39
N TYR A 497 -24.18 2.37 25.23
CA TYR A 497 -23.53 1.21 25.84
C TYR A 497 -22.11 1.01 25.27
N PHE A 498 -21.93 1.18 23.95
CA PHE A 498 -20.61 1.14 23.32
C PHE A 498 -19.69 2.23 23.87
N GLU A 499 -20.16 3.48 23.96
CA GLU A 499 -19.35 4.58 24.50
C GLU A 499 -18.95 4.34 25.95
N ILE A 500 -19.85 3.83 26.79
CA ILE A 500 -19.55 3.47 28.18
C ILE A 500 -18.45 2.41 28.21
N LEU A 501 -18.63 1.28 27.51
CA LEU A 501 -17.63 0.21 27.51
C LEU A 501 -16.27 0.68 26.98
N ARG A 502 -16.25 1.47 25.90
CA ARG A 502 -15.02 2.05 25.36
C ARG A 502 -14.32 2.91 26.42
N SER A 503 -15.06 3.78 27.12
CA SER A 503 -14.49 4.63 28.17
C SER A 503 -13.99 3.83 29.37
N LEU A 504 -14.65 2.74 29.75
CA LEU A 504 -14.19 1.84 30.81
C LEU A 504 -12.90 1.12 30.42
N VAL A 505 -12.78 0.61 29.20
CA VAL A 505 -11.57 -0.08 28.73
C VAL A 505 -10.36 0.87 28.67
N ILE A 506 -10.59 2.12 28.23
CA ILE A 506 -9.54 3.15 28.24
C ILE A 506 -9.11 3.47 29.69
N LEU A 507 -10.07 3.65 30.60
CA LEU A 507 -9.77 3.93 32.01
C LEU A 507 -9.01 2.78 32.66
N ASP A 508 -9.43 1.54 32.43
CA ASP A 508 -8.75 0.36 32.96
C ASP A 508 -7.28 0.31 32.52
N SER A 509 -7.00 0.54 31.24
CA SER A 509 -5.63 0.60 30.72
C SER A 509 -4.78 1.69 31.39
N GLN A 510 -5.36 2.86 31.65
CA GLN A 510 -4.66 3.98 32.26
C GLN A 510 -4.53 3.87 33.79
N LEU A 511 -5.54 3.36 34.48
CA LEU A 511 -5.54 3.17 35.94
C LEU A 511 -4.46 2.17 36.37
N VAL A 512 -4.14 1.18 35.53
CA VAL A 512 -3.02 0.26 35.76
C VAL A 512 -1.66 0.96 35.67
N LYS A 513 -1.51 1.95 34.78
CA LYS A 513 -0.23 2.64 34.55
C LYS A 513 -0.03 3.87 35.44
N ASN A 514 -1.04 4.75 35.53
CA ASN A 514 -0.98 6.05 36.20
C ASN A 514 -2.37 6.43 36.79
N PRO A 515 -2.73 5.95 37.99
CA PRO A 515 -4.05 6.17 38.60
C PRO A 515 -4.45 7.65 38.70
N ASP A 516 -3.50 8.53 39.04
CA ASP A 516 -3.76 9.96 39.30
C ASP A 516 -4.03 10.79 38.03
N ARG A 517 -3.72 10.24 36.85
CA ARG A 517 -3.88 10.92 35.55
C ARG A 517 -4.85 10.21 34.61
N ALA A 518 -5.55 9.19 35.09
CA ALA A 518 -6.46 8.42 34.26
C ALA A 518 -7.61 9.29 33.73
N TRP A 519 -7.84 9.23 32.43
CA TRP A 519 -8.87 10.00 31.76
C TRP A 519 -9.44 9.21 30.58
N SER A 520 -10.72 9.41 30.30
CA SER A 520 -11.37 8.90 29.10
C SER A 520 -12.38 9.90 28.52
N PRO A 521 -12.68 9.81 27.21
CA PRO A 521 -13.72 10.62 26.60
C PRO A 521 -15.07 10.34 27.26
N ILE A 522 -15.84 11.40 27.47
CA ILE A 522 -17.22 11.30 27.96
C ILE A 522 -18.12 11.56 26.76
N GLY A 523 -18.88 10.55 26.38
CA GLY A 523 -19.85 10.65 25.29
C GLY A 523 -21.22 11.14 25.76
N ARG A 524 -22.26 10.93 24.95
CA ARG A 524 -23.64 11.37 25.23
C ARG A 524 -24.24 10.82 26.51
N PHE A 525 -23.80 9.63 26.92
CA PHE A 525 -24.22 9.04 28.18
C PHE A 525 -23.91 9.94 29.39
N GLY A 526 -22.84 10.75 29.34
CA GLY A 526 -22.43 11.62 30.45
C GLY A 526 -23.36 12.82 30.67
N TRP A 527 -23.89 13.41 29.59
CA TRP A 527 -24.86 14.50 29.71
C TRP A 527 -26.24 13.98 30.16
N LYS A 528 -26.64 12.81 29.65
CA LYS A 528 -27.87 12.12 30.10
C LYS A 528 -27.79 11.78 31.59
N PHE A 529 -26.63 11.38 32.09
CA PHE A 529 -26.42 11.09 33.50
C PHE A 529 -26.77 12.29 34.42
N LYS A 530 -26.49 13.53 34.01
CA LYS A 530 -26.86 14.73 34.78
C LYS A 530 -28.31 15.18 34.61
N SER A 531 -28.85 15.04 33.41
CA SER A 531 -30.20 15.54 33.09
C SER A 531 -31.30 14.75 33.81
N PHE A 532 -31.04 13.48 34.15
CA PHE A 532 -31.93 12.67 34.98
C PHE A 532 -31.57 12.83 36.46
N ILE A 533 -32.19 13.82 37.11
CA ILE A 533 -32.31 13.87 38.57
C ILE A 533 -32.96 12.53 39.00
N PHE A 534 -32.17 11.65 39.63
CA PHE A 534 -32.44 10.23 39.99
C PHE A 534 -32.00 9.13 38.99
N SER A 535 -30.67 9.03 38.85
CA SER A 535 -29.74 7.94 38.54
C SER A 535 -30.18 6.50 38.19
N ASP A 536 -31.31 5.94 38.61
CA ASP A 536 -31.43 4.46 38.64
C ASP A 536 -31.74 3.80 37.28
N ASN A 537 -32.22 4.57 36.30
CA ASN A 537 -32.57 4.07 34.96
C ASN A 537 -31.58 4.46 33.85
N SER A 538 -30.47 5.12 34.19
CA SER A 538 -29.44 5.46 33.20
C SER A 538 -28.76 4.22 32.65
N ILE A 539 -28.26 4.27 31.41
CA ILE A 539 -27.52 3.15 30.81
C ILE A 539 -26.23 2.88 31.59
N LEU A 540 -25.58 3.93 32.12
CA LEU A 540 -24.43 3.79 33.01
C LEU A 540 -24.77 2.96 34.25
N SER A 541 -25.92 3.22 34.88
CA SER A 541 -26.38 2.49 36.06
C SER A 541 -26.73 1.04 35.73
N LYS A 542 -27.27 0.79 34.52
CA LYS A 542 -27.50 -0.58 34.03
C LYS A 542 -26.20 -1.33 33.84
N VAL A 543 -25.21 -0.74 33.18
CA VAL A 543 -23.87 -1.34 33.00
C VAL A 543 -23.21 -1.59 34.35
N LYS A 544 -23.28 -0.63 35.28
CA LYS A 544 -22.77 -0.81 36.65
C LYS A 544 -23.47 -1.97 37.35
N ASN A 545 -24.80 -2.05 37.26
CA ASN A 545 -25.55 -3.15 37.86
C ASN A 545 -25.16 -4.50 37.25
N GLU A 546 -25.05 -4.61 35.92
CA GLU A 546 -24.58 -5.81 35.23
C GLU A 546 -23.21 -6.27 35.75
N ILE A 547 -22.23 -5.35 35.87
CA ILE A 547 -20.90 -5.63 36.44
C ILE A 547 -21.04 -6.22 37.86
N LEU A 548 -21.78 -5.53 38.74
CA LEU A 548 -21.91 -5.90 40.16
C LEU A 548 -22.70 -7.20 40.37
N THR A 549 -23.70 -7.49 39.53
CA THR A 549 -24.55 -8.68 39.64
C THR A 549 -23.93 -9.91 38.98
N GLU A 550 -23.39 -9.75 37.77
CA GLU A 550 -22.90 -10.87 36.97
C GLU A 550 -21.45 -11.23 37.34
N LYS A 551 -20.66 -10.26 37.82
CA LYS A 551 -19.27 -10.44 38.26
C LYS A 551 -18.45 -11.16 37.18
N SER A 552 -17.82 -12.30 37.50
CA SER A 552 -17.03 -13.10 36.55
C SER A 552 -17.86 -13.67 35.38
N ASN A 553 -19.19 -13.65 35.45
CA ASN A 553 -20.06 -14.10 34.36
C ASN A 553 -20.45 -12.97 33.39
N TRP A 554 -20.06 -11.72 33.66
CA TRP A 554 -20.40 -10.60 32.77
C TRP A 554 -19.73 -10.83 31.39
N PRO A 555 -20.49 -10.90 30.28
CA PRO A 555 -19.96 -11.33 28.99
C PRO A 555 -18.71 -10.56 28.50
N PRO A 556 -18.62 -9.22 28.67
CA PRO A 556 -17.38 -8.48 28.40
C PRO A 556 -16.14 -9.03 29.11
N LEU A 557 -16.24 -9.44 30.38
CA LEU A 557 -15.13 -10.02 31.13
C LEU A 557 -14.72 -11.40 30.58
N GLN A 558 -15.70 -12.23 30.21
CA GLN A 558 -15.45 -13.59 29.72
C GLN A 558 -14.64 -13.63 28.42
N VAL A 559 -14.73 -12.57 27.61
CA VAL A 559 -13.98 -12.43 26.35
C VAL A 559 -12.63 -11.71 26.53
N GLY A 560 -12.23 -11.45 27.77
CA GLY A 560 -10.91 -10.89 28.12
C GLY A 560 -10.84 -9.37 28.22
N LEU A 561 -11.95 -8.63 28.14
CA LEU A 561 -11.93 -7.21 28.52
C LEU A 561 -11.57 -7.08 30.01
N PHE A 562 -10.92 -5.99 30.39
CA PHE A 562 -10.44 -5.76 31.76
C PHE A 562 -9.49 -6.85 32.29
N GLY A 563 -8.78 -7.55 31.39
CA GLY A 563 -7.95 -8.70 31.73
C GLY A 563 -8.74 -9.93 32.24
N GLY A 564 -10.07 -9.93 32.09
CA GLY A 564 -10.94 -10.98 32.65
C GLY A 564 -11.18 -10.85 34.15
N GLU A 565 -10.80 -9.73 34.77
CA GLU A 565 -10.90 -9.52 36.21
C GLU A 565 -12.04 -8.57 36.60
N TYR A 566 -12.98 -9.06 37.41
CA TYR A 566 -14.10 -8.25 37.92
C TYR A 566 -13.63 -6.98 38.63
N GLY A 567 -12.60 -7.07 39.48
CA GLY A 567 -12.11 -5.93 40.26
C GLY A 567 -11.61 -4.77 39.39
N ARG A 568 -11.09 -5.07 38.19
CA ARG A 568 -10.65 -4.06 37.22
C ARG A 568 -11.83 -3.33 36.58
N ALA A 569 -12.86 -4.07 36.17
CA ALA A 569 -14.10 -3.50 35.67
C ALA A 569 -14.83 -2.66 36.74
N GLU A 570 -14.92 -3.16 37.97
CA GLU A 570 -15.51 -2.47 39.12
C GLU A 570 -14.77 -1.16 39.45
N ASN A 571 -13.44 -1.18 39.44
CA ASN A 571 -12.63 0.02 39.66
C ASN A 571 -12.88 1.06 38.56
N ALA A 572 -12.86 0.65 37.29
CA ALA A 572 -13.06 1.55 36.15
C ALA A 572 -14.45 2.22 36.18
N ILE A 573 -15.53 1.49 36.49
CA ILE A 573 -16.89 2.04 36.53
C ILE A 573 -17.09 3.01 37.69
N ASN A 574 -16.54 2.69 38.87
CA ASN A 574 -16.60 3.57 40.03
C ASN A 574 -15.80 4.86 39.80
N TYR A 575 -14.63 4.76 39.15
CA TYR A 575 -13.84 5.92 38.76
C TYR A 575 -14.60 6.82 37.77
N LEU A 576 -15.21 6.23 36.75
CA LEU A 576 -16.00 6.97 35.75
C LEU A 576 -17.19 7.70 36.39
N GLU A 577 -17.94 7.03 37.26
CA GLU A 577 -19.09 7.61 37.96
C GLU A 577 -18.68 8.77 38.88
N ASN A 578 -17.61 8.60 39.68
CA ASN A 578 -17.08 9.67 40.52
C ASN A 578 -16.65 10.87 39.67
N ARG A 579 -15.99 10.61 38.54
CA ARG A 579 -15.57 11.67 37.62
C ARG A 579 -16.78 12.41 37.01
N LEU A 580 -17.84 11.72 36.61
CA LEU A 580 -19.06 12.35 36.09
C LEU A 580 -19.76 13.22 37.14
N ASN A 581 -19.75 12.82 38.41
CA ASN A 581 -20.29 13.62 39.51
C ASN A 581 -19.51 14.94 39.72
N ASN A 582 -18.21 14.96 39.40
CA ASN A 582 -17.33 16.11 39.65
C ASN A 582 -17.12 17.03 38.44
N ILE A 583 -17.56 16.65 37.23
CA ILE A 583 -17.40 17.49 36.05
C ILE A 583 -18.56 18.47 35.94
N ASN A 584 -18.27 19.76 35.73
CA ASN A 584 -19.25 20.75 35.30
C ASN A 584 -19.52 20.60 33.79
N LEU A 585 -20.19 19.51 33.41
CA LEU A 585 -20.94 19.39 32.15
C LEU A 585 -22.15 20.30 32.19
#